data_AF-A0A3S6JS69-F1
#
_entry.id   AF-A0A3S6JS69-F1
#
_cell.length_a   1.000
_cell.length_b   1.000
_cell.length_c   1.000
_cell.angle_alpha   90.00
_cell.angle_beta   90.00
_cell.angle_gamma   90.00
#
_symmetry.space_group_name_H-M   'P 1'
#
loop_
_entity.id
_entity.type
_entity.pdbx_description
1 polymer ?
#
loop_
_entity_poly.entity_id
_entity_poly.type
_entity_poly.pdbx_seq_one_letter_code
_entity_poly.pdbx_strand_id
1 'polypeptide(L)'
;MFQTIRWRIFYKRKNIGFGYKTRYILLMMVESLNLIFFFFLLIIFSIFINTNTSLHLLLTAEILWITLYGLTFLVGFLFDNLNVLSLTFFFLIFSAIELGIGLILLLIQNVISRSINLNDNDSNFLKFFNRFKIKLYNNKIKWK
;
A
#
# COMPACT_ATOMS: atom_id res chain seq x y z
N MET A 1 56.08 -13.95 36.79
CA MET A 1 55.66 -14.81 35.67
C MET A 1 54.19 -15.27 35.75
N PHE A 2 53.67 -15.65 36.93
CA PHE A 2 52.28 -16.11 37.07
C PHE A 2 51.19 -15.04 36.86
N GLN A 3 51.44 -13.77 37.21
CA GLN A 3 50.45 -12.70 37.04
C GLN A 3 50.15 -12.40 35.57
N THR A 4 51.14 -12.41 34.69
CA THR A 4 50.94 -12.12 33.25
C THR A 4 50.14 -13.22 32.54
N ILE A 5 50.29 -14.48 32.95
CA ILE A 5 49.50 -15.61 32.43
C ILE A 5 48.03 -15.49 32.87
N ARG A 6 47.79 -15.12 34.12
CA ARG A 6 46.43 -14.94 34.66
C ARG A 6 45.69 -13.79 33.95
N TRP A 7 46.36 -12.69 33.65
CA TRP A 7 45.78 -11.58 32.88
C TRP A 7 45.48 -11.96 31.42
N ARG A 8 46.35 -12.75 30.75
CA ARG A 8 46.08 -13.29 29.40
C ARG A 8 44.85 -14.19 29.35
N ILE A 9 44.69 -15.06 30.35
CA ILE A 9 43.54 -15.97 30.41
C ILE A 9 42.24 -15.19 30.66
N PHE A 10 42.29 -14.16 31.50
CA PHE A 10 41.13 -13.30 31.77
C PHE A 10 40.72 -12.50 30.53
N TYR A 11 41.67 -11.88 29.83
CA TYR A 11 41.40 -11.18 28.56
C TYR A 11 40.88 -12.12 27.47
N LYS A 12 41.46 -13.32 27.35
CA LYS A 12 41.02 -14.32 26.38
C LYS A 12 39.59 -14.79 26.69
N ARG A 13 39.25 -15.07 27.97
CA ARG A 13 37.87 -15.40 28.37
C ARG A 13 36.88 -14.25 28.13
N LYS A 14 37.28 -13.00 28.36
CA LYS A 14 36.43 -11.82 28.13
C LYS A 14 36.15 -11.59 26.64
N ASN A 15 37.15 -11.76 25.77
CA ASN A 15 36.96 -11.66 24.31
C ASN A 15 36.13 -12.82 23.73
N ILE A 16 36.29 -14.03 24.26
CA ILE A 16 35.49 -15.19 23.86
C ILE A 16 34.01 -14.97 24.22
N GLY A 17 33.71 -14.53 25.46
CA GLY A 17 32.34 -14.20 25.87
C GLY A 17 31.72 -13.04 25.09
N PHE A 18 32.52 -12.05 24.70
CA PHE A 18 32.06 -10.91 23.90
C PHE A 18 31.73 -11.32 22.46
N GLY A 19 32.56 -12.15 21.83
CA GLY A 19 32.35 -12.66 20.47
C GLY A 19 31.11 -13.56 20.33
N TYR A 20 30.80 -14.36 21.35
CA TYR A 20 29.55 -15.11 21.37
C TYR A 20 28.34 -14.19 21.56
N LYS A 21 28.40 -13.23 22.49
CA LYS A 21 27.31 -12.29 22.74
C LYS A 21 26.96 -11.46 21.49
N THR A 22 27.96 -10.95 20.76
CA THR A 22 27.71 -10.23 19.49
C THR A 22 27.19 -11.14 18.39
N ARG A 23 27.66 -12.40 18.30
CA ARG A 23 27.09 -13.38 17.35
C ARG A 23 25.61 -13.67 17.62
N TYR A 24 25.22 -13.87 18.88
CA TYR A 24 23.82 -14.14 19.22
C TYR A 24 22.91 -12.93 18.94
N ILE A 25 23.38 -11.71 19.21
CA ILE A 25 22.64 -10.49 18.87
C ILE A 25 22.46 -10.37 17.35
N LEU A 26 23.52 -10.65 16.58
CA LEU A 26 23.48 -10.58 15.12
C LEU A 26 22.55 -11.66 14.53
N LEU A 27 22.56 -12.88 15.08
CA LEU A 27 21.65 -13.96 14.69
C LEU A 27 20.18 -13.62 15.00
N MET A 28 19.89 -13.11 16.20
CA MET A 28 18.54 -12.64 16.55
C MET A 28 18.08 -11.46 15.68
N MET A 29 18.98 -10.55 15.30
CA MET A 29 18.66 -9.44 14.40
C MET A 29 18.33 -9.93 12.98
N VAL A 30 19.10 -10.88 12.43
CA VAL A 30 18.83 -11.47 11.11
C VAL A 30 17.49 -12.21 11.10
N GLU A 31 17.18 -12.97 12.16
CA GLU A 31 15.88 -13.64 12.29
C GLU A 31 14.71 -12.64 12.36
N SER A 32 14.85 -11.56 13.14
CA SER A 32 13.82 -10.51 13.25
C SER A 32 13.56 -9.78 11.92
N LEU A 33 14.60 -9.50 11.15
CA LEU A 33 14.51 -8.88 9.81
C LEU A 33 13.83 -9.82 8.80
N ASN A 34 14.11 -11.12 8.86
CA ASN A 34 13.45 -12.11 8.01
C ASN A 34 11.95 -12.22 8.31
N LEU A 35 11.58 -12.13 9.58
CA LEU A 35 10.18 -12.21 10.02
C LEU A 35 9.39 -10.97 9.56
N ILE A 36 10.02 -9.79 9.65
CA ILE A 36 9.53 -8.53 9.09
C ILE A 36 9.31 -8.61 7.57
N PHE A 37 10.30 -9.14 6.84
CA PHE A 37 10.21 -9.32 5.39
C PHE A 37 9.11 -10.31 5.00
N PHE A 38 8.92 -11.37 5.80
CA PHE A 38 7.85 -12.34 5.60
C PHE A 38 6.45 -11.72 5.77
N PHE A 39 6.25 -10.85 6.78
CA PHE A 39 5.00 -10.12 6.94
C PHE A 39 4.70 -9.18 5.76
N PHE A 40 5.73 -8.51 5.24
CA PHE A 40 5.60 -7.68 4.03
C PHE A 40 5.15 -8.52 2.82
N LEU A 41 5.71 -9.72 2.64
CA LEU A 41 5.37 -10.61 1.54
C LEU A 41 3.94 -11.17 1.64
N LEU A 42 3.44 -11.42 2.86
CA LEU A 42 2.06 -11.82 3.11
C LEU A 42 1.05 -10.74 2.73
N ILE A 43 1.36 -9.48 3.03
CA ILE A 43 0.51 -8.34 2.68
C ILE A 43 0.44 -8.19 1.15
N ILE A 44 1.56 -8.32 0.44
CA ILE A 44 1.58 -8.33 -1.03
C ILE A 44 0.69 -9.45 -1.59
N PHE A 45 0.76 -10.66 -1.01
CA PHE A 45 -0.05 -11.79 -1.47
C PHE A 45 -1.55 -11.55 -1.29
N SER A 46 -1.95 -10.80 -0.26
CA SER A 46 -3.36 -10.45 -0.01
C SER A 46 -3.96 -9.54 -1.08
N ILE A 47 -3.14 -8.73 -1.77
CA ILE A 47 -3.58 -7.79 -2.80
C ILE A 47 -4.04 -8.51 -4.06
N PHE A 48 -3.45 -9.68 -4.34
CA PHE A 48 -3.81 -10.49 -5.50
C PHE A 48 -5.10 -11.30 -5.30
N ILE A 49 -5.60 -11.44 -4.08
CA ILE A 49 -6.70 -12.36 -3.76
C ILE A 49 -8.09 -11.73 -4.01
N ASN A 50 -8.23 -10.40 -4.01
CA ASN A 50 -9.55 -9.78 -4.24
C ASN A 50 -9.46 -8.35 -4.83
N THR A 51 -9.68 -8.24 -6.14
CA THR A 51 -9.53 -6.99 -6.91
C THR A 51 -10.82 -6.58 -7.62
N ASN A 52 -11.96 -6.67 -6.94
CA ASN A 52 -13.26 -6.40 -7.57
C ASN A 52 -13.53 -4.92 -7.89
N THR A 53 -12.86 -3.97 -7.21
CA THR A 53 -13.01 -2.54 -7.49
C THR A 53 -11.68 -1.82 -7.54
N SER A 54 -11.58 -0.82 -8.42
CA SER A 54 -10.39 0.02 -8.56
C SER A 54 -10.10 0.85 -7.31
N LEU A 55 -11.12 1.20 -6.53
CA LEU A 55 -10.96 1.83 -5.21
C LEU A 55 -10.32 0.89 -4.19
N HIS A 56 -10.73 -0.39 -4.17
CA HIS A 56 -10.12 -1.38 -3.28
C HIS A 56 -8.64 -1.55 -3.57
N LEU A 57 -8.26 -1.63 -4.86
CA LEU A 57 -6.87 -1.66 -5.30
C LEU A 57 -6.06 -0.46 -4.79
N LEU A 58 -6.62 0.74 -4.89
CA LEU A 58 -5.95 1.96 -4.42
C LEU A 58 -5.75 1.97 -2.91
N LEU A 59 -6.77 1.60 -2.13
CA LEU A 59 -6.64 1.50 -0.67
C LEU A 59 -5.63 0.41 -0.25
N THR A 60 -5.57 -0.71 -0.98
CA THR A 60 -4.56 -1.73 -0.71
C THR A 60 -3.14 -1.27 -1.00
N ALA A 61 -2.95 -0.39 -2.00
CA ALA A 61 -1.65 0.24 -2.26
C ALA A 61 -1.22 1.17 -1.11
N GLU A 62 -2.15 1.94 -0.52
CA GLU A 62 -1.84 2.76 0.67
C GLU A 62 -1.44 1.94 1.88
N ILE A 63 -2.10 0.80 2.10
CA ILE A 63 -1.73 -0.12 3.18
C ILE A 63 -0.29 -0.62 2.97
N LEU A 64 0.12 -0.90 1.72
CA LEU A 64 1.51 -1.24 1.43
C LEU A 64 2.47 -0.10 1.78
N TRP A 65 2.18 1.13 1.38
CA TRP A 65 3.03 2.28 1.71
C TRP A 65 3.20 2.46 3.21
N ILE A 66 2.12 2.37 3.98
CA ILE A 66 2.16 2.49 5.44
C ILE A 66 2.97 1.35 6.06
N THR A 67 2.83 0.12 5.56
CA THR A 67 3.61 -1.02 6.07
C THR A 67 5.10 -0.87 5.75
N LEU A 68 5.44 -0.43 4.54
CA LEU A 68 6.82 -0.14 4.13
C LEU A 68 7.44 0.96 5.01
N TYR A 69 6.67 2.02 5.27
CA TYR A 69 7.06 3.09 6.19
C TYR A 69 7.35 2.54 7.59
N GLY A 70 6.44 1.76 8.17
CA GLY A 70 6.62 1.21 9.52
C GLY A 70 7.84 0.30 9.65
N LEU A 71 8.10 -0.52 8.62
CA LEU A 71 9.26 -1.41 8.60
C LEU A 71 10.58 -0.64 8.48
N THR A 72 10.65 0.31 7.54
CA THR A 72 11.86 1.11 7.33
C THR A 72 12.15 2.03 8.52
N PHE A 73 11.11 2.54 9.19
CA PHE A 73 11.24 3.26 10.45
C PHE A 73 11.81 2.38 11.56
N LEU A 74 11.29 1.16 11.74
CA LEU A 74 11.82 0.21 12.72
C LEU A 74 13.29 -0.12 12.48
N VAL A 75 13.68 -0.36 11.23
CA VAL A 75 15.07 -0.60 10.85
C VAL A 75 15.92 0.64 11.13
N GLY A 76 15.48 1.83 10.70
CA GLY A 76 16.20 3.08 10.96
C GLY A 76 16.47 3.33 12.44
N PHE A 77 15.48 3.01 13.30
CA PHE A 77 15.59 3.13 14.75
C PHE A 77 16.53 2.09 15.37
N LEU A 78 16.43 0.81 14.96
CA LEU A 78 17.27 -0.26 15.51
C LEU A 78 18.75 -0.12 15.16
N PHE A 79 19.06 0.40 13.97
CA PHE A 79 20.43 0.57 13.48
C PHE A 79 20.98 1.98 13.69
N ASP A 80 20.23 2.87 14.35
CA ASP A 80 20.60 4.26 14.62
C ASP A 80 21.11 4.99 13.37
N ASN A 81 20.44 4.75 12.23
CA ASN A 81 20.86 5.26 10.93
C ASN A 81 19.92 6.38 10.46
N LEU A 82 20.36 7.62 10.65
CA LEU A 82 19.64 8.83 10.26
C LEU A 82 19.29 8.88 8.76
N ASN A 83 20.09 8.28 7.88
CA ASN A 83 19.81 8.27 6.44
C ASN A 83 18.64 7.34 6.10
N VAL A 84 18.51 6.21 6.81
CA VAL A 84 17.37 5.30 6.63
C VAL A 84 16.12 5.94 7.23
N LEU A 85 16.27 6.65 8.36
CA LEU A 85 15.18 7.38 8.96
C LEU A 85 14.68 8.52 8.05
N SER A 86 15.57 9.25 7.36
CA SER A 86 15.17 10.31 6.43
C SER A 86 14.44 9.76 5.19
N LEU A 87 14.76 8.52 4.77
CA LEU A 87 14.04 7.83 3.70
C LEU A 87 12.55 7.63 4.00
N THR A 88 12.19 7.43 5.28
CA THR A 88 10.79 7.23 5.69
C THR A 88 9.89 8.43 5.35
N PHE A 89 10.44 9.66 5.40
CA PHE A 89 9.69 10.86 5.01
C PHE A 89 9.43 10.91 3.50
N PHE A 90 10.38 10.43 2.68
CA PHE A 90 10.18 10.34 1.23
C PHE A 90 9.07 9.35 0.88
N PHE A 91 8.96 8.23 1.58
CA PHE A 91 7.87 7.27 1.36
C PHE A 91 6.49 7.87 1.61
N LEU A 92 6.33 8.67 2.67
CA LEU A 92 5.07 9.37 2.95
C LEU A 92 4.71 10.39 1.86
N ILE A 93 5.70 11.12 1.35
CA ILE A 93 5.50 12.09 0.27
C ILE A 93 5.08 11.38 -1.03
N PHE A 94 5.79 10.30 -1.40
CA PHE A 94 5.45 9.53 -2.60
C PHE A 94 4.08 8.85 -2.50
N SER A 95 3.74 8.30 -1.34
CA SER A 95 2.39 7.75 -1.06
C SER A 95 1.31 8.81 -1.27
N ALA A 96 1.46 10.01 -0.70
CA ALA A 96 0.48 11.08 -0.88
C ALA A 96 0.31 11.51 -2.35
N ILE A 97 1.41 11.56 -3.10
CA ILE A 97 1.40 11.87 -4.54
C ILE A 97 0.68 10.76 -5.33
N GLU A 98 1.00 9.49 -5.06
CA GLU A 98 0.40 8.34 -5.73
C GLU A 98 -1.11 8.26 -5.46
N LEU A 99 -1.53 8.43 -4.20
CA LEU A 99 -2.94 8.49 -3.84
C LEU A 99 -3.67 9.60 -4.61
N GLY A 100 -3.07 10.79 -4.66
CA GLY A 100 -3.63 11.94 -5.38
C GLY A 100 -3.83 11.65 -6.87
N ILE A 101 -2.79 11.10 -7.51
CA ILE A 101 -2.84 10.71 -8.94
C ILE A 101 -3.86 9.60 -9.16
N GLY A 102 -3.90 8.59 -8.29
CA GLY A 102 -4.82 7.46 -8.40
C GLY A 102 -6.28 7.88 -8.25
N LEU A 103 -6.59 8.83 -7.36
CA LEU A 103 -7.93 9.41 -7.25
C LEU A 103 -8.34 10.19 -8.52
N ILE A 104 -7.42 10.97 -9.11
CA ILE A 104 -7.68 11.67 -10.37
C ILE A 104 -7.98 10.68 -11.49
N LEU A 105 -7.20 9.60 -11.60
CA LEU A 105 -7.41 8.54 -12.58
C LEU A 105 -8.76 7.83 -12.37
N LEU A 106 -9.16 7.56 -11.12
CA LEU A 106 -10.47 7.00 -10.79
C LEU A 106 -11.63 7.90 -11.24
N LEU A 107 -11.49 9.22 -11.07
CA LEU A 107 -12.49 10.18 -11.54
C LEU A 107 -12.60 10.17 -13.06
N ILE A 108 -11.47 10.17 -13.77
CA ILE A 108 -11.44 10.09 -15.24
C ILE A 108 -12.09 8.79 -15.71
N GLN A 109 -11.75 7.66 -15.10
CA GLN A 109 -12.36 6.36 -15.41
C GLN A 109 -13.88 6.38 -15.24
N ASN A 110 -14.38 6.98 -14.15
CA ASN A 110 -15.82 7.07 -13.89
C ASN A 110 -16.54 7.97 -14.91
N VAL A 111 -15.93 9.09 -15.31
CA VAL A 111 -16.49 9.97 -16.35
C VAL A 111 -16.58 9.22 -17.69
N ILE A 112 -15.51 8.53 -18.08
CA ILE A 112 -15.46 7.76 -19.34
C ILE A 112 -16.47 6.60 -19.33
N SER A 113 -16.53 5.85 -18.23
CA SER A 113 -17.47 4.73 -18.07
C SER A 113 -18.92 5.21 -18.18
N ARG A 114 -19.26 6.34 -17.57
CA ARG A 114 -20.58 6.96 -17.70
C ARG A 114 -20.88 7.44 -19.11
N SER A 115 -19.92 8.06 -19.79
CA SER A 115 -20.13 8.51 -21.18
C SER A 115 -20.36 7.36 -22.15
N ILE A 116 -19.65 6.24 -21.97
CA ILE A 116 -19.85 5.03 -22.78
C ILE A 116 -21.22 4.41 -22.48
N ASN A 117 -21.60 4.32 -21.19
CA ASN A 117 -22.89 3.74 -20.79
C ASN A 117 -24.11 4.59 -21.22
N LEU A 118 -23.92 5.89 -21.50
CA LEU A 118 -24.97 6.75 -22.07
C LEU A 118 -25.24 6.46 -23.55
N ASN A 119 -24.28 5.86 -24.26
CA ASN A 119 -24.43 5.50 -25.67
C ASN A 119 -25.34 4.29 -25.89
N ASP A 120 -25.54 3.44 -24.88
CA ASP A 120 -26.34 2.21 -25.00
C ASP A 120 -27.81 2.40 -24.59
N ASN A 121 -28.21 3.60 -24.16
CA ASN A 121 -29.53 3.87 -23.59
C ASN A 121 -30.52 4.55 -24.57
N ASP A 122 -30.49 4.17 -25.84
CA ASP A 122 -31.47 4.54 -26.88
C ASP A 122 -32.93 4.21 -26.49
N SER A 123 -33.12 3.36 -25.48
CA SER A 123 -34.45 3.09 -24.89
C SER A 123 -35.09 4.33 -24.24
N ASN A 124 -34.29 5.30 -23.75
CA ASN A 124 -34.80 6.55 -23.18
C ASN A 124 -35.26 7.53 -24.27
N PHE A 125 -34.60 7.55 -25.43
CA PHE A 125 -35.05 8.34 -26.58
C PHE A 125 -36.37 7.78 -27.14
N LEU A 126 -36.49 6.45 -27.24
CA LEU A 126 -37.75 5.80 -27.61
C LEU A 126 -38.88 6.04 -26.59
N LYS A 127 -38.58 6.03 -25.28
CA LYS A 127 -39.56 6.41 -24.23
C LYS A 127 -39.96 7.89 -24.33
N PHE A 128 -39.03 8.79 -24.63
CA PHE A 128 -39.32 10.20 -24.87
C PHE A 128 -40.22 10.39 -26.10
N PHE A 129 -39.89 9.73 -27.22
CA PHE A 129 -40.71 9.76 -28.44
C PHE A 129 -42.12 9.21 -28.20
N ASN A 130 -42.26 8.11 -27.46
CA ASN A 130 -43.58 7.56 -27.12
C ASN A 130 -44.39 8.51 -26.23
N ARG A 131 -43.77 9.21 -25.27
CA ARG A 131 -44.46 10.25 -24.47
C ARG A 131 -44.92 11.43 -25.33
N PHE A 132 -44.10 11.87 -26.28
CA PHE A 132 -44.48 12.93 -27.23
C PHE A 132 -45.62 12.51 -28.15
N LYS A 133 -45.57 11.28 -28.68
CA LYS A 133 -46.60 10.71 -29.55
C LYS A 133 -47.95 10.60 -28.83
N ILE A 134 -47.95 10.12 -27.58
CA ILE A 134 -49.16 10.04 -26.74
C ILE A 134 -49.74 11.44 -26.46
N LYS A 135 -48.88 12.43 -26.20
CA LYS A 135 -49.33 13.81 -25.93
C LYS A 135 -49.97 14.47 -27.17
N LEU A 136 -49.43 14.23 -28.36
CA LEU A 136 -50.03 14.70 -29.62
C LEU A 136 -51.35 14.00 -29.94
N TYR A 137 -51.44 12.69 -29.68
CA TYR A 137 -52.66 11.92 -29.92
C TYR A 137 -53.80 12.33 -28.98
N ASN A 138 -53.50 12.51 -27.68
CA ASN A 138 -54.47 13.00 -26.70
C ASN A 138 -54.94 14.44 -26.99
N ASN A 139 -54.08 15.29 -27.56
CA ASN A 139 -54.50 16.63 -27.98
C ASN A 139 -55.42 16.58 -29.21
N LYS A 140 -55.24 15.64 -30.15
CA LYS A 140 -56.17 15.47 -31.29
C LYS A 140 -57.57 15.00 -30.86
N ILE A 141 -57.67 14.15 -29.84
CA ILE A 141 -58.95 13.61 -29.37
C ILE A 141 -59.82 14.70 -28.70
N LYS A 142 -59.21 15.78 -28.19
CA LYS A 142 -59.93 16.92 -27.59
C LYS A 142 -60.48 17.93 -28.60
N TRP A 143 -60.24 17.77 -29.90
CA TRP A 143 -60.71 18.69 -30.96
C TRP A 143 -62.02 18.22 -31.61
N LYS A 144 -62.94 17.66 -30.84
CA LYS A 144 -64.29 17.29 -31.30
C LYS A 144 -65.34 18.02 -30.49
#